data_AF-A0A2R6ELR8-F1
#
_entry.id   AF-A0A2R6ELR8-F1
#
_cell.length_a   1.000
_cell.length_b   1.000
_cell.length_c   1.000
_cell.angle_alpha   90.00
_cell.angle_beta   90.00
_cell.angle_gamma   90.00
#
_symmetry.space_group_name_H-M   'P 1'
#
loop_
_entity.id
_entity.type
_entity.pdbx_description
1 polymer ?
#
loop_
_entity_poly.entity_id
_entity_poly.type
_entity_poly.pdbx_seq_one_letter_code
_entity_poly.pdbx_strand_id
1 'polypeptide(L)'
;MSTSDIRGKLRRFDRWLGARVDWLFEAKLRLDAIYCRKRAERAEAAGDAQAAENYYDRARSLRGKLGDRERNVDLAMKHAALARRNGNRGIARKQYERVVELCARRNEGAAALEAIEPLIGMADERGDDEELATWWKHALTALGKAEPGEISERRRRELVDRYAEQVHTEGSVGQLYGFALDRLADATAPEGDRAWASDEAAAGTDLLDATWERRDAVRESVAQFRVLLAAGLARVAYADLTDRAVDREEALSLAAEHREKLSEPATALYERLADGETDADREALRVDLDREVPPELREVESEVFARFIADL
;
A
#
# COMPACT_ATOMS: atom_id res chain seq x y z
N MET A 1 17.92 -49.95 50.88
CA MET A 1 17.06 -48.79 50.55
C MET A 1 15.63 -49.13 50.90
N SER A 2 15.00 -48.39 51.82
CA SER A 2 13.62 -48.66 52.26
C SER A 2 12.60 -48.18 51.21
N THR A 3 11.51 -48.92 51.03
CA THR A 3 10.39 -48.59 50.12
C THR A 3 9.74 -47.23 50.42
N SER A 4 9.81 -46.76 51.67
CA SER A 4 9.36 -45.42 52.07
C SER A 4 10.20 -44.29 51.43
N ASP A 5 11.50 -44.54 51.29
CA ASP A 5 12.49 -43.59 50.76
C ASP A 5 12.36 -43.44 49.24
N ILE A 6 11.99 -44.53 48.56
CA ILE A 6 11.65 -44.54 47.12
C ILE A 6 10.33 -43.80 46.86
N ARG A 7 9.31 -44.04 47.69
CA ARG A 7 7.99 -43.38 47.58
C ARG A 7 8.09 -41.87 47.86
N GLY A 8 8.97 -41.44 48.78
CA GLY A 8 9.26 -40.03 49.06
C GLY A 8 9.98 -39.32 47.91
N LYS A 9 10.95 -39.99 47.26
CA LYS A 9 11.67 -39.47 46.08
C LYS A 9 10.76 -39.34 44.86
N LEU A 10 9.90 -40.33 44.61
CA LEU A 10 8.89 -40.28 43.53
C LEU A 10 7.93 -39.09 43.70
N ARG A 11 7.39 -38.88 44.91
CA ARG A 11 6.52 -37.73 45.21
C ARG A 11 7.21 -36.36 45.09
N ARG A 12 8.54 -36.29 45.20
CA ARG A 12 9.31 -35.05 44.95
C ARG A 12 9.53 -34.84 43.46
N PHE A 13 9.82 -35.91 42.71
CA PHE A 13 9.97 -35.88 41.27
C PHE A 13 8.67 -35.53 40.55
N ASP A 14 7.54 -36.13 40.94
CA ASP A 14 6.23 -35.85 40.34
C ASP A 14 5.80 -34.40 40.57
N ARG A 15 6.07 -33.84 41.76
CA ARG A 15 5.85 -32.40 42.04
C ARG A 15 6.77 -31.51 41.22
N TRP A 16 8.03 -31.89 41.06
CA TRP A 16 8.98 -31.15 40.24
C TRP A 16 8.60 -31.17 38.75
N LEU A 17 8.18 -32.33 38.23
CA LEU A 17 7.68 -32.47 36.87
C LEU A 17 6.39 -31.67 36.69
N GLY A 18 5.41 -31.84 37.57
CA GLY A 18 4.15 -31.08 37.51
C GLY A 18 4.38 -29.57 37.47
N ALA A 19 5.37 -29.06 38.21
CA ALA A 19 5.73 -27.64 38.21
C ALA A 19 6.52 -27.18 36.97
N ARG A 20 7.02 -28.09 36.12
CA ARG A 20 7.89 -27.78 34.97
C ARG A 20 7.45 -28.35 33.63
N VAL A 21 6.39 -29.15 33.59
CA VAL A 21 5.92 -29.82 32.36
C VAL A 21 5.62 -28.83 31.25
N ASP A 22 4.97 -27.70 31.55
CA ASP A 22 4.64 -26.69 30.53
C ASP A 22 5.90 -26.05 29.93
N TRP A 23 6.86 -25.69 30.79
CA TRP A 23 8.16 -25.17 30.35
C TRP A 23 8.94 -26.20 29.52
N LEU A 24 8.97 -27.47 29.95
CA LEU A 24 9.64 -28.54 29.22
C LEU A 24 8.99 -28.79 27.85
N PHE A 25 7.66 -28.74 27.79
CA PHE A 25 6.92 -28.89 26.54
C PHE A 25 7.21 -27.73 25.58
N GLU A 26 7.18 -26.50 26.07
CA GLU A 26 7.52 -25.31 25.28
C GLU A 26 8.98 -25.35 24.80
N ALA A 27 9.93 -25.71 25.68
CA ALA A 27 11.33 -25.88 25.33
C ALA A 27 11.53 -26.94 24.24
N LYS A 28 10.83 -28.08 24.34
CA LYS A 28 10.81 -29.12 23.31
C LYS A 28 10.31 -28.57 21.98
N LEU A 29 9.16 -27.88 21.96
CA LEU A 29 8.62 -27.29 20.73
C LEU A 29 9.59 -26.29 20.09
N ARG A 30 10.31 -25.49 20.89
CA ARG A 30 11.33 -24.57 20.40
C ARG A 30 12.49 -25.31 19.74
N LEU A 31 12.98 -26.37 20.39
CA LEU A 31 14.06 -27.20 19.84
C LEU A 31 13.64 -27.90 18.54
N ASP A 32 12.43 -28.49 18.52
CA ASP A 32 11.87 -29.14 17.34
C ASP A 32 11.73 -28.12 16.19
N ALA A 33 11.29 -26.89 16.48
CA ALA A 33 11.17 -25.84 15.46
C ALA A 33 12.54 -25.45 14.88
N ILE A 34 13.56 -25.32 15.73
CA ILE A 34 14.94 -25.05 15.30
C ILE A 34 15.47 -26.19 14.45
N TYR A 35 15.25 -27.44 14.89
CA TYR A 35 15.67 -28.64 14.17
C TYR A 35 15.03 -28.71 12.78
N CYS A 36 13.71 -28.54 12.69
CA CYS A 36 12.99 -28.55 11.42
C CYS A 36 13.50 -27.44 10.48
N ARG A 37 13.67 -26.20 10.97
CA ARG A 37 14.26 -25.12 10.16
C ARG A 37 15.63 -25.50 9.61
N LYS A 38 16.52 -26.03 10.47
CA LYS A 38 17.88 -26.42 10.06
C LYS A 38 17.89 -27.57 9.06
N ARG A 39 16.94 -28.51 9.18
CA ARG A 39 16.72 -29.57 8.20
C ARG A 39 16.21 -29.02 6.86
N ALA A 40 15.31 -28.05 6.90
CA ALA A 40 14.82 -27.36 5.69
C ALA A 40 15.97 -26.68 4.94
N GLU A 41 16.77 -25.88 5.64
CA GLU A 41 17.95 -25.19 5.07
C GLU A 41 18.95 -26.18 4.43
N ARG A 42 19.16 -27.34 5.05
CA ARG A 42 20.04 -28.40 4.48
C ARG A 42 19.43 -29.09 3.26
N ALA A 43 18.13 -29.36 3.28
CA ALA A 43 17.43 -29.96 2.16
C ALA A 43 17.41 -29.01 0.95
N GLU A 44 17.18 -27.72 1.19
CA GLU A 44 17.28 -26.67 0.17
C GLU A 44 18.68 -26.64 -0.45
N ALA A 45 19.74 -26.62 0.37
CA ALA A 45 21.12 -26.64 -0.11
C ALA A 45 21.47 -27.92 -0.90
N ALA A 46 20.75 -29.03 -0.66
CA ALA A 46 20.91 -30.28 -1.39
C ALA A 46 20.01 -30.39 -2.64
N GLY A 47 19.16 -29.38 -2.92
CA GLY A 47 18.21 -29.40 -4.02
C GLY A 47 16.96 -30.27 -3.78
N ASP A 48 16.75 -30.77 -2.56
CA ASP A 48 15.55 -31.54 -2.20
C ASP A 48 14.42 -30.59 -1.78
N ALA A 49 13.76 -30.04 -2.80
CA ALA A 49 12.65 -29.09 -2.66
C ALA A 49 11.52 -29.64 -1.78
N GLN A 50 11.11 -30.89 -2.00
CA GLN A 50 9.98 -31.49 -1.30
C GLN A 50 10.29 -31.69 0.19
N ALA A 51 11.49 -32.16 0.52
CA ALA A 51 11.90 -32.27 1.92
C ALA A 51 12.03 -30.89 2.58
N ALA A 52 12.58 -29.91 1.87
CA ALA A 52 12.70 -28.55 2.39
C ALA A 52 11.33 -27.92 2.70
N GLU A 53 10.36 -28.01 1.80
CA GLU A 53 8.98 -27.55 2.01
C GLU A 53 8.34 -28.23 3.24
N ASN A 54 8.44 -29.55 3.34
CA ASN A 54 7.91 -30.30 4.49
C ASN A 54 8.52 -29.85 5.83
N TYR A 55 9.82 -29.60 5.85
CA TYR A 55 10.51 -29.13 7.05
C TYR A 55 10.19 -27.67 7.39
N TYR A 56 10.07 -26.79 6.39
CA TYR A 56 9.63 -25.41 6.61
C TYR A 56 8.21 -25.35 7.16
N ASP A 57 7.28 -26.10 6.58
CA ASP A 57 5.90 -26.17 7.07
C ASP A 57 5.83 -26.67 8.52
N ARG A 58 6.62 -27.71 8.85
CA ARG A 58 6.69 -28.22 10.21
C ARG A 58 7.28 -27.20 11.19
N ALA A 59 8.38 -26.54 10.84
CA ALA A 59 9.01 -25.52 11.67
C ALA A 59 8.05 -24.36 11.95
N ARG A 60 7.33 -23.90 10.92
CA ARG A 60 6.33 -22.83 11.01
C ARG A 60 5.15 -23.24 11.88
N SER A 61 4.61 -24.44 11.71
CA SER A 61 3.52 -24.97 12.56
C SER A 61 3.92 -24.98 14.04
N LEU A 62 5.15 -25.39 14.35
CA LEU A 62 5.69 -25.38 15.71
C LEU A 62 5.84 -23.96 16.26
N ARG A 63 6.35 -23.00 15.46
CA ARG A 63 6.43 -21.58 15.85
C ARG A 63 5.05 -20.97 16.09
N GLY A 64 4.06 -21.34 15.27
CA GLY A 64 2.67 -20.93 15.46
C GLY A 64 2.10 -21.39 16.81
N LYS A 65 2.35 -22.64 17.20
CA LYS A 65 1.96 -23.18 18.52
C LYS A 65 2.65 -22.48 19.69
N LEU A 66 3.88 -22.03 19.48
CA LEU A 66 4.65 -21.26 20.46
C LEU A 66 4.21 -19.79 20.56
N GLY A 67 3.30 -19.33 19.70
CA GLY A 67 2.94 -17.91 19.59
C GLY A 67 4.08 -17.02 19.07
N ASP A 68 5.13 -17.62 18.50
CA ASP A 68 6.33 -16.94 18.02
C ASP A 68 6.11 -16.43 16.59
N ARG A 69 5.40 -15.29 16.51
CA ARG A 69 4.86 -14.75 15.26
C ARG A 69 5.93 -14.22 14.31
N GLU A 70 6.92 -13.50 14.82
CA GLU A 70 8.04 -12.96 14.03
C GLU A 70 8.77 -14.10 13.30
N ARG A 71 9.20 -15.13 14.05
CA ARG A 71 9.83 -16.30 13.43
C ARG A 71 8.89 -17.11 12.55
N ASN A 72 7.57 -16.99 12.74
CA ASN A 72 6.58 -17.59 11.83
C ASN A 72 6.58 -16.88 10.48
N VAL A 73 6.56 -15.55 10.48
CA VAL A 73 6.65 -14.70 9.29
C VAL A 73 7.94 -15.00 8.52
N ASP A 74 9.09 -15.00 9.20
CA ASP A 74 10.39 -15.33 8.58
C ASP A 74 10.38 -16.69 7.87
N LEU A 75 9.80 -17.71 8.53
CA LEU A 75 9.73 -19.06 7.97
C LEU A 75 8.75 -19.12 6.81
N ALA A 76 7.62 -18.40 6.87
CA ALA A 76 6.65 -18.33 5.80
C ALA A 76 7.25 -17.64 4.56
N MET A 77 7.97 -16.52 4.73
CA MET A 77 8.65 -15.83 3.63
C MET A 77 9.70 -16.72 2.96
N LYS A 78 10.52 -17.44 3.75
CA LYS A 78 11.50 -18.40 3.22
C LYS A 78 10.84 -19.54 2.46
N HIS A 79 9.76 -20.10 3.02
CA HIS A 79 9.00 -21.15 2.39
C HIS A 79 8.37 -20.68 1.07
N ALA A 80 7.82 -19.47 1.04
CA ALA A 80 7.23 -18.86 -0.15
C ALA A 80 8.28 -18.68 -1.26
N ALA A 81 9.45 -18.14 -0.92
CA ALA A 81 10.56 -17.94 -1.86
C ALA A 81 11.09 -19.27 -2.42
N LEU A 82 11.23 -20.29 -1.57
CA LEU A 82 11.58 -21.65 -1.99
C LEU A 82 10.55 -22.22 -2.97
N ALA A 83 9.27 -22.21 -2.59
CA ALA A 83 8.19 -22.72 -3.41
C ALA A 83 8.13 -22.02 -4.77
N ARG A 84 8.31 -20.69 -4.80
CA ARG A 84 8.33 -19.91 -6.05
C ARG A 84 9.49 -20.34 -6.96
N ARG A 85 10.72 -20.45 -6.43
CA ARG A 85 11.90 -20.90 -7.20
C ARG A 85 11.74 -22.31 -7.77
N ASN A 86 11.00 -23.16 -7.09
CA ASN A 86 10.72 -24.54 -7.52
C ASN A 86 9.46 -24.65 -8.41
N GLY A 87 8.85 -23.54 -8.81
CA GLY A 87 7.65 -23.52 -9.64
C GLY A 87 6.35 -23.87 -8.92
N ASN A 88 6.37 -24.08 -7.61
CA ASN A 88 5.19 -24.36 -6.80
C ASN A 88 4.45 -23.06 -6.42
N ARG A 89 3.85 -22.42 -7.44
CA ARG A 89 3.13 -21.14 -7.31
C ARG A 89 1.99 -21.19 -6.27
N GLY A 90 1.29 -22.32 -6.16
CA GLY A 90 0.18 -22.47 -5.22
C GLY A 90 0.61 -22.45 -3.75
N ILE A 91 1.75 -23.08 -3.42
CA ILE A 91 2.32 -22.98 -2.06
C ILE A 91 2.89 -21.59 -1.83
N ALA A 92 3.62 -21.02 -2.79
CA ALA A 92 4.19 -19.69 -2.67
C ALA A 92 3.11 -18.64 -2.34
N ARG A 93 2.04 -18.61 -3.14
CA ARG A 93 0.88 -17.74 -2.94
C ARG A 93 0.31 -17.88 -1.52
N LYS A 94 -0.03 -19.10 -1.09
CA LYS A 94 -0.59 -19.35 0.25
C LYS A 94 0.32 -18.88 1.38
N GLN A 95 1.63 -18.99 1.22
CA GLN A 95 2.57 -18.53 2.25
C GLN A 95 2.66 -17.00 2.29
N TYR A 96 2.70 -16.32 1.14
CA TYR A 96 2.67 -14.85 1.10
C TYR A 96 1.36 -14.29 1.66
N GLU A 97 0.20 -14.80 1.22
CA GLU A 97 -1.11 -14.40 1.75
C GLU A 97 -1.16 -14.53 3.28
N ARG A 98 -0.59 -15.61 3.80
CA ARG A 98 -0.50 -15.83 5.24
C ARG A 98 0.37 -14.78 5.95
N VAL A 99 1.47 -14.35 5.35
CA VAL A 99 2.31 -13.28 5.91
C VAL A 99 1.53 -11.97 5.94
N VAL A 100 0.82 -11.63 4.85
CA VAL A 100 -0.05 -10.44 4.79
C VAL A 100 -1.07 -10.45 5.93
N GLU A 101 -1.75 -11.57 6.17
CA GLU A 101 -2.70 -11.72 7.28
C GLU A 101 -2.06 -11.50 8.66
N LEU A 102 -0.82 -11.95 8.85
CA LEU A 102 -0.11 -11.84 10.12
C LEU A 102 0.35 -10.40 10.38
N CYS A 103 0.91 -9.74 9.37
CA CYS A 103 1.40 -8.36 9.47
C CYS A 103 0.23 -7.35 9.57
N ALA A 104 -0.87 -7.57 8.86
CA ALA A 104 -2.05 -6.69 8.91
C ALA A 104 -2.65 -6.55 10.32
N ARG A 105 -2.54 -7.59 11.16
CA ARG A 105 -3.02 -7.59 12.56
C ARG A 105 -2.12 -6.79 13.51
N ARG A 106 -0.91 -6.44 13.08
CA ARG A 106 0.13 -5.79 13.92
C ARG A 106 0.50 -4.39 13.45
N ASN A 107 -0.16 -3.90 12.40
CA ASN A 107 0.19 -2.64 11.75
C ASN A 107 1.64 -2.61 11.21
N GLU A 108 2.18 -3.77 10.82
CA GLU A 108 3.54 -3.89 10.26
C GLU A 108 3.47 -3.66 8.74
N GLY A 109 3.41 -2.38 8.36
CA GLY A 109 3.18 -1.95 6.97
C GLY A 109 4.25 -2.42 6.00
N ALA A 110 5.54 -2.19 6.28
CA ALA A 110 6.59 -2.59 5.35
C ALA A 110 6.73 -4.12 5.25
N ALA A 111 6.63 -4.83 6.37
CA ALA A 111 6.67 -6.29 6.37
C ALA A 111 5.49 -6.91 5.58
N ALA A 112 4.30 -6.30 5.66
CA ALA A 112 3.17 -6.71 4.82
C ALA A 112 3.46 -6.48 3.33
N LEU A 113 4.05 -5.32 2.99
CA LEU A 113 4.36 -4.96 1.62
C LEU A 113 5.36 -5.94 0.97
N GLU A 114 6.38 -6.40 1.70
CA GLU A 114 7.33 -7.41 1.22
C GLU A 114 6.65 -8.71 0.77
N ALA A 115 5.52 -9.08 1.40
CA ALA A 115 4.73 -10.25 1.02
C ALA A 115 3.69 -9.96 -0.07
N ILE A 116 3.19 -8.73 -0.16
CA ILE A 116 2.21 -8.31 -1.17
C ILE A 116 2.86 -8.19 -2.55
N GLU A 117 4.07 -7.65 -2.67
CA GLU A 117 4.69 -7.42 -3.98
C GLU A 117 4.88 -8.69 -4.83
N PRO A 118 5.30 -9.84 -4.29
CA PRO A 118 5.28 -11.10 -5.02
C PRO A 118 3.89 -11.52 -5.49
N LEU A 119 2.83 -11.19 -4.73
CA LEU A 119 1.45 -11.49 -5.08
C LEU A 119 0.96 -10.61 -6.23
N ILE A 120 1.30 -9.32 -6.22
CA ILE A 120 1.11 -8.41 -7.36
C ILE A 120 1.77 -8.98 -8.61
N GLY A 121 3.06 -9.33 -8.53
CA GLY A 121 3.78 -9.91 -9.67
C GLY A 121 3.15 -11.22 -10.16
N MET A 122 2.65 -12.06 -9.26
CA MET A 122 1.95 -13.30 -9.65
C MET A 122 0.58 -13.06 -10.28
N ALA A 123 -0.14 -12.00 -9.89
CA ALA A 123 -1.41 -11.63 -10.52
C ALA A 123 -1.17 -11.05 -11.91
N ASP A 124 -0.17 -10.17 -12.04
CA ASP A 124 0.29 -9.58 -13.29
C ASP A 124 0.77 -10.65 -14.30
N GLU A 125 1.62 -11.59 -13.87
CA GLU A 125 2.07 -12.75 -14.67
C GLU A 125 0.89 -13.60 -15.22
N ARG A 126 -0.28 -13.55 -14.60
CA ARG A 126 -1.48 -14.29 -15.01
C ARG A 126 -2.45 -13.46 -15.86
N GLY A 127 -2.27 -12.14 -15.94
CA GLY A 127 -3.24 -11.23 -16.54
C GLY A 127 -4.58 -11.23 -15.79
N ASP A 128 -4.54 -11.40 -14.47
CA ASP A 128 -5.74 -11.39 -13.62
C ASP A 128 -5.96 -10.00 -13.04
N ASP A 129 -6.66 -9.15 -13.80
CA ASP A 129 -6.84 -7.71 -13.46
C ASP A 129 -7.60 -7.50 -12.14
N GLU A 130 -8.56 -8.37 -11.81
CA GLU A 130 -9.31 -8.29 -10.56
C GLU A 130 -8.43 -8.64 -9.36
N GLU A 131 -7.63 -9.71 -9.47
CA GLU A 131 -6.68 -10.09 -8.43
C GLU A 131 -5.56 -9.04 -8.31
N LEU A 132 -5.09 -8.48 -9.42
CA LEU A 132 -4.09 -7.42 -9.48
C LEU A 132 -4.57 -6.16 -8.74
N ALA A 133 -5.78 -5.68 -9.06
CA ALA A 133 -6.39 -4.54 -8.37
C ALA A 133 -6.58 -4.81 -6.87
N THR A 134 -6.93 -6.05 -6.50
CA THR A 134 -7.07 -6.45 -5.10
C THR A 134 -5.74 -6.38 -4.34
N TRP A 135 -4.66 -6.93 -4.91
CA TRP A 135 -3.35 -6.88 -4.26
C TRP A 135 -2.77 -5.47 -4.18
N TRP A 136 -2.99 -4.65 -5.21
CA TRP A 136 -2.64 -3.24 -5.16
C TRP A 136 -3.38 -2.47 -4.05
N LYS A 137 -4.68 -2.71 -3.86
CA LYS A 137 -5.43 -2.15 -2.73
C LYS A 137 -4.82 -2.54 -1.38
N HIS A 138 -4.39 -3.79 -1.25
CA HIS A 138 -3.68 -4.25 -0.05
C HIS A 138 -2.32 -3.55 0.11
N ALA A 139 -1.56 -3.35 -0.98
CA ALA A 139 -0.28 -2.65 -0.95
C ALA A 139 -0.43 -1.20 -0.50
N LEU A 140 -1.40 -0.47 -1.05
CA LEU A 140 -1.68 0.92 -0.66
C LEU A 140 -2.16 1.02 0.81
N THR A 141 -2.95 0.04 1.26
CA THR A 141 -3.34 -0.05 2.68
C THR A 141 -2.13 -0.29 3.59
N ALA A 142 -1.19 -1.15 3.17
CA ALA A 142 0.04 -1.41 3.92
C ALA A 142 0.96 -0.19 3.94
N LEU A 143 1.04 0.54 2.82
CA LEU A 143 1.79 1.78 2.67
C LEU A 143 1.30 2.86 3.65
N GLY A 144 -0.02 3.05 3.78
CA GLY A 144 -0.61 4.00 4.73
C GLY A 144 -0.46 3.58 6.20
N LYS A 145 -0.22 2.29 6.47
CA LYS A 145 -0.01 1.76 7.83
C LYS A 145 1.46 1.76 8.27
N ALA A 146 2.38 1.88 7.33
CA ALA A 146 3.81 1.86 7.61
C ALA A 146 4.20 3.11 8.44
N GLU A 147 5.05 2.91 9.44
CA GLU A 147 5.52 3.99 10.29
C GLU A 147 6.32 5.02 9.46
N PRO A 148 6.35 6.31 9.87
CA PRO A 148 7.18 7.31 9.22
C PRO A 148 8.64 6.85 9.14
N GLY A 149 9.21 6.86 7.94
CA GLY A 149 10.58 6.40 7.68
C GLY A 149 10.78 4.88 7.53
N GLU A 150 9.77 4.04 7.80
CA GLU A 150 9.84 2.58 7.57
C GLU A 150 9.95 2.26 6.06
N ILE A 151 9.27 3.07 5.24
CA ILE A 151 9.34 3.02 3.78
C ILE A 151 9.83 4.39 3.30
N SER A 152 10.97 4.42 2.60
CA SER A 152 11.53 5.65 2.04
C SER A 152 10.58 6.30 1.04
N GLU A 153 10.53 7.63 0.98
CA GLU A 153 9.67 8.36 0.03
C GLU A 153 9.87 7.96 -1.43
N ARG A 154 11.12 7.75 -1.86
CA ARG A 154 11.43 7.22 -3.20
C ARG A 154 10.70 5.91 -3.48
N ARG A 155 10.67 5.00 -2.49
CA ARG A 155 9.98 3.72 -2.60
C ARG A 155 8.46 3.88 -2.60
N ARG A 156 7.92 4.81 -1.81
CA ARG A 156 6.50 5.14 -1.83
C ARG A 156 6.08 5.62 -3.23
N ARG A 157 6.88 6.51 -3.83
CA ARG A 157 6.66 7.01 -5.19
C ARG A 157 6.65 5.89 -6.23
N GLU A 158 7.68 5.06 -6.25
CA GLU A 158 7.75 3.90 -7.16
C GLU A 158 6.53 2.96 -7.06
N LEU A 159 5.94 2.80 -5.88
CA LEU A 159 4.75 1.96 -5.69
C LEU A 159 3.50 2.62 -6.25
N VAL A 160 3.34 3.93 -6.04
CA VAL A 160 2.23 4.71 -6.58
C VAL A 160 2.31 4.78 -8.10
N ASP A 161 3.50 4.97 -8.66
CA ASP A 161 3.69 5.07 -10.11
C ASP A 161 3.39 3.72 -10.77
N ARG A 162 3.90 2.60 -10.24
CA ARG A 162 3.53 1.25 -10.71
C ARG A 162 2.04 0.96 -10.57
N TYR A 163 1.40 1.44 -9.50
CA TYR A 163 -0.05 1.31 -9.34
C TYR A 163 -0.81 2.06 -10.44
N ALA A 164 -0.37 3.29 -10.77
CA ALA A 164 -0.92 4.09 -11.85
C ALA A 164 -0.73 3.44 -13.24
N GLU A 165 0.35 2.69 -13.45
CA GLU A 165 0.60 1.97 -14.69
C GLU A 165 -0.18 0.66 -14.82
N GLN A 166 -0.48 -0.01 -13.69
CA GLN A 166 -1.02 -1.37 -13.71
C GLN A 166 -2.53 -1.47 -13.46
N VAL A 167 -3.13 -0.48 -12.80
CA VAL A 167 -4.54 -0.60 -12.33
C VAL A 167 -5.45 0.42 -13.03
N HIS A 168 -6.13 -0.01 -14.08
CA HIS A 168 -7.07 0.83 -14.85
C HIS A 168 -8.53 0.56 -14.49
N THR A 169 -8.92 0.84 -13.24
CA THR A 169 -10.29 0.58 -12.76
C THR A 169 -11.01 1.85 -12.30
N GLU A 170 -12.35 1.86 -12.31
CA GLU A 170 -13.17 2.96 -11.76
C GLU A 170 -12.75 3.33 -10.33
N GLY A 171 -12.42 2.33 -9.51
CA GLY A 171 -12.00 2.53 -8.12
C GLY A 171 -10.63 3.18 -7.93
N SER A 172 -9.79 3.20 -8.97
CA SER A 172 -8.42 3.75 -8.87
C SER A 172 -8.35 5.27 -8.97
N VAL A 173 -9.33 5.89 -9.61
CA VAL A 173 -9.39 7.34 -9.87
C VAL A 173 -9.29 8.16 -8.58
N GLY A 174 -10.03 7.79 -7.54
CA GLY A 174 -9.98 8.51 -6.27
C GLY A 174 -8.62 8.42 -5.56
N GLN A 175 -7.93 7.30 -5.70
CA GLN A 175 -6.62 7.10 -5.05
C GLN A 175 -5.53 7.87 -5.79
N LEU A 176 -5.50 7.78 -7.13
CA LEU A 176 -4.55 8.51 -7.95
C LEU A 176 -4.71 10.02 -7.81
N TYR A 177 -5.95 10.50 -7.79
CA TYR A 177 -6.22 11.91 -7.58
C TYR A 177 -5.74 12.40 -6.20
N GLY A 178 -5.96 11.62 -5.14
CA GLY A 178 -5.43 11.94 -3.81
C GLY A 178 -3.90 12.07 -3.83
N PHE A 179 -3.20 11.08 -4.40
CA PHE A 179 -1.74 11.14 -4.52
C PHE A 179 -1.27 12.32 -5.39
N ALA A 180 -2.02 12.66 -6.44
CA ALA A 180 -1.71 13.80 -7.29
C ALA A 180 -1.80 15.12 -6.51
N LEU A 181 -2.89 15.33 -5.78
CA LEU A 181 -3.10 16.52 -4.97
C LEU A 181 -2.07 16.65 -3.85
N ASP A 182 -1.75 15.56 -3.16
CA ASP A 182 -0.71 15.55 -2.13
C ASP A 182 0.64 16.02 -2.70
N ARG A 183 1.05 15.50 -3.87
CA ARG A 183 2.29 15.91 -4.53
C ARG A 183 2.28 17.37 -4.98
N LEU A 184 1.16 17.85 -5.51
CA LEU A 184 0.99 19.25 -5.92
C LEU A 184 1.01 20.21 -4.72
N ALA A 185 0.42 19.80 -3.59
CA ALA A 185 0.45 20.56 -2.34
C ALA A 185 1.86 20.60 -1.71
N ASP A 186 2.62 19.50 -1.80
CA ASP A 186 3.99 19.43 -1.31
C ASP A 186 4.99 20.21 -2.18
N ALA A 187 4.79 20.19 -3.50
CA ALA A 187 5.59 20.94 -4.47
C ALA A 187 5.62 22.46 -4.23
N THR A 188 4.73 22.97 -3.39
CA THR A 188 4.44 24.39 -3.20
C THR A 188 4.74 24.89 -1.78
N ALA A 189 5.53 24.13 -0.99
CA ALA A 189 6.02 24.56 0.32
C ALA A 189 6.97 25.79 0.23
N PRO A 190 6.93 26.72 1.21
CA PRO A 190 7.58 28.03 1.07
C PRO A 190 9.09 27.95 1.34
N GLU A 191 9.88 27.67 0.32
CA GLU A 191 11.29 28.05 0.26
C GLU A 191 11.65 28.45 -1.18
N GLY A 192 12.11 29.69 -1.31
CA GLY A 192 12.12 30.44 -2.56
C GLY A 192 13.02 29.85 -3.65
N ASP A 193 12.39 29.41 -4.74
CA ASP A 193 12.71 29.87 -6.09
C ASP A 193 11.54 29.53 -7.00
N ARG A 194 11.05 30.50 -7.78
CA ARG A 194 9.92 30.33 -8.71
C ARG A 194 10.33 29.54 -9.96
N ALA A 195 10.93 28.38 -9.79
CA ALA A 195 11.03 27.37 -10.84
C ALA A 195 9.89 26.37 -10.60
N TRP A 196 8.72 26.67 -11.16
CA TRP A 196 7.45 25.91 -11.06
C TRP A 196 7.50 24.48 -11.66
N ALA A 197 8.69 23.90 -11.77
CA ALA A 197 8.95 22.53 -12.20
C ALA A 197 9.77 21.83 -11.11
N SER A 198 9.25 21.74 -9.89
CA SER A 198 9.74 20.71 -8.98
C SER A 198 9.37 19.35 -9.56
N ASP A 199 10.27 18.36 -9.45
CA ASP A 199 10.00 16.98 -9.88
C ASP A 199 8.68 16.46 -9.27
N GLU A 200 8.28 16.97 -8.10
CA GLU A 200 7.03 16.62 -7.42
C GLU A 200 5.79 17.19 -8.11
N ALA A 201 5.83 18.42 -8.63
CA ALA A 201 4.72 18.98 -9.41
C ALA A 201 4.50 18.21 -10.72
N ALA A 202 5.60 17.89 -11.42
CA ALA A 202 5.53 17.08 -12.63
C ALA A 202 4.96 15.67 -12.33
N ALA A 203 5.44 15.04 -11.26
CA ALA A 203 4.97 13.72 -10.85
C ALA A 203 3.52 13.73 -10.33
N GLY A 204 3.06 14.83 -9.72
CA GLY A 204 1.65 15.03 -9.38
C GLY A 204 0.78 15.15 -10.63
N THR A 205 1.23 15.90 -11.63
CA THR A 205 0.53 16.04 -12.91
C THR A 205 0.47 14.74 -13.70
N ASP A 206 1.52 13.92 -13.69
CA ASP A 206 1.49 12.60 -14.34
C ASP A 206 0.45 11.66 -13.69
N LEU A 207 0.18 11.82 -12.39
CA LEU A 207 -0.92 11.13 -11.71
C LEU A 207 -2.29 11.71 -12.07
N LEU A 208 -2.41 13.02 -12.35
CA LEU A 208 -3.63 13.61 -12.90
C LEU A 208 -3.91 13.07 -14.31
N ASP A 209 -2.88 12.93 -15.15
CA ASP A 209 -3.00 12.34 -16.48
C ASP A 209 -3.47 10.89 -16.38
N ALA A 210 -2.82 10.07 -15.54
CA ALA A 210 -3.27 8.72 -15.27
C ALA A 210 -4.72 8.69 -14.78
N THR A 211 -5.11 9.62 -13.90
CA THR A 211 -6.49 9.74 -13.42
C THR A 211 -7.46 10.02 -14.57
N TRP A 212 -7.14 10.97 -15.45
CA TRP A 212 -7.98 11.34 -16.60
C TRP A 212 -8.08 10.26 -17.67
N GLU A 213 -7.00 9.54 -17.94
CA GLU A 213 -6.98 8.43 -18.90
C GLU A 213 -7.99 7.33 -18.56
N ARG A 214 -8.42 7.24 -17.30
CA ARG A 214 -9.44 6.31 -16.82
C ARG A 214 -10.88 6.77 -17.08
N ARG A 215 -11.09 7.90 -17.76
CA ARG A 215 -12.44 8.46 -18.02
C ARG A 215 -13.41 7.46 -18.63
N ASP A 216 -12.94 6.64 -19.58
CA ASP A 216 -13.78 5.64 -20.26
C ASP A 216 -14.21 4.49 -19.33
N ALA A 217 -13.50 4.28 -18.22
CA ALA A 217 -13.81 3.26 -17.23
C ALA A 217 -14.74 3.77 -16.11
N VAL A 218 -14.97 5.08 -16.01
CA VAL A 218 -15.76 5.69 -14.93
C VAL A 218 -17.16 6.02 -15.41
N ARG A 219 -18.17 5.52 -14.69
CA ARG A 219 -19.56 5.86 -14.98
C ARG A 219 -19.91 7.24 -14.42
N GLU A 220 -20.64 8.02 -15.18
CA GLU A 220 -21.09 9.38 -14.78
C GLU A 220 -21.91 9.44 -13.48
N SER A 221 -22.52 8.32 -13.09
CA SER A 221 -23.42 8.23 -11.94
C SER A 221 -22.70 7.97 -10.61
N VAL A 222 -21.40 7.68 -10.64
CA VAL A 222 -20.61 7.38 -9.43
C VAL A 222 -19.85 8.59 -8.94
N ALA A 223 -19.52 8.60 -7.64
CA ALA A 223 -18.82 9.73 -7.01
C ALA A 223 -17.44 10.00 -7.65
N GLN A 224 -16.79 8.95 -8.17
CA GLN A 224 -15.49 9.00 -8.85
C GLN A 224 -15.52 9.87 -10.11
N PHE A 225 -16.68 10.05 -10.73
CA PHE A 225 -16.80 10.93 -11.89
C PHE A 225 -16.50 12.39 -11.53
N ARG A 226 -16.87 12.84 -10.32
CA ARG A 226 -16.55 14.20 -9.85
C ARG A 226 -15.05 14.42 -9.75
N VAL A 227 -14.36 13.41 -9.22
CA VAL A 227 -12.91 13.40 -9.08
C VAL A 227 -12.24 13.43 -10.46
N LEU A 228 -12.76 12.68 -11.41
CA LEU A 228 -12.28 12.70 -12.80
C LEU A 228 -12.39 14.10 -13.42
N LEU A 229 -13.53 14.77 -13.26
CA LEU A 229 -13.73 16.15 -13.76
C LEU A 229 -12.72 17.11 -13.11
N ALA A 230 -12.57 17.05 -11.80
CA ALA A 230 -11.62 17.89 -11.07
C ALA A 230 -10.16 17.63 -11.52
N ALA A 231 -9.78 16.38 -11.76
CA ALA A 231 -8.47 16.03 -12.31
C ALA A 231 -8.25 16.62 -13.71
N GLY A 232 -9.28 16.60 -14.56
CA GLY A 232 -9.23 17.23 -15.90
C GLY A 232 -8.99 18.73 -15.82
N LEU A 233 -9.68 19.43 -14.91
CA LEU A 233 -9.49 20.87 -14.69
C LEU A 233 -8.11 21.19 -14.13
N ALA A 234 -7.65 20.44 -13.12
CA ALA A 234 -6.33 20.57 -12.54
C ALA A 234 -5.22 20.39 -13.59
N ARG A 235 -5.39 19.41 -14.49
CA ARG A 235 -4.46 19.19 -15.60
C ARG A 235 -4.39 20.39 -16.54
N VAL A 236 -5.55 20.94 -16.93
CA VAL A 236 -5.61 22.14 -17.80
C VAL A 236 -4.95 23.34 -17.11
N ALA A 237 -5.26 23.57 -15.83
CA ALA A 237 -4.65 24.66 -15.07
C ALA A 237 -3.12 24.54 -15.03
N TYR A 238 -2.60 23.36 -14.70
CA TYR A 238 -1.16 23.13 -14.69
C TYR A 238 -0.53 23.32 -16.08
N ALA A 239 -1.22 22.88 -17.13
CA ALA A 239 -0.77 23.04 -18.50
C ALA A 239 -0.67 24.51 -18.93
N ASP A 240 -1.68 25.32 -18.61
CA ASP A 240 -1.68 26.77 -18.89
C ASP A 240 -0.55 27.49 -18.13
N LEU A 241 -0.17 27.04 -16.92
CA LEU A 241 0.94 27.57 -16.14
C LEU A 241 2.33 27.17 -16.65
N THR A 242 2.44 26.01 -17.31
CA THR A 242 3.74 25.40 -17.66
C THR A 242 3.96 25.24 -19.17
N ASP A 243 3.03 25.71 -19.99
CA ASP A 243 3.04 25.55 -21.46
C ASP A 243 3.09 24.06 -21.89
N ARG A 244 2.50 23.16 -21.08
CA ARG A 244 2.37 21.73 -21.40
C ARG A 244 1.22 21.53 -22.38
N ALA A 245 1.40 20.65 -23.37
CA ALA A 245 0.33 20.32 -24.31
C ALA A 245 -0.69 19.38 -23.66
N VAL A 246 -1.95 19.82 -23.56
CA VAL A 246 -3.09 19.00 -23.12
C VAL A 246 -4.32 19.34 -23.96
N ASP A 247 -5.26 18.40 -24.09
CA ASP A 247 -6.55 18.68 -24.71
C ASP A 247 -7.43 19.50 -23.74
N ARG A 248 -7.32 20.82 -23.87
CA ARG A 248 -8.08 21.81 -23.08
C ARG A 248 -9.56 21.78 -23.43
N GLU A 249 -9.89 21.62 -24.71
CA GLU A 249 -11.27 21.64 -25.18
C GLU A 249 -12.04 20.43 -24.66
N GLU A 250 -11.45 19.24 -24.70
CA GLU A 250 -12.06 18.02 -24.16
C GLU A 250 -12.38 18.15 -22.67
N ALA A 251 -11.40 18.58 -21.86
CA ALA A 251 -11.57 18.67 -20.41
C ALA A 251 -12.59 19.74 -20.01
N LEU A 252 -12.53 20.93 -20.61
CA LEU A 252 -13.47 22.01 -20.30
C LEU A 252 -14.88 21.71 -20.80
N SER A 253 -15.03 21.10 -21.98
CA SER A 253 -16.36 20.72 -22.50
C SER A 253 -17.03 19.68 -21.60
N LEU A 254 -16.28 18.65 -21.19
CA LEU A 254 -16.82 17.63 -20.28
C LEU A 254 -17.19 18.21 -18.90
N ALA A 255 -16.37 19.14 -18.38
CA ALA A 255 -16.69 19.85 -17.14
C ALA A 255 -17.92 20.75 -17.28
N ALA A 256 -18.09 21.42 -18.43
CA ALA A 256 -19.24 22.26 -18.72
C ALA A 256 -20.55 21.47 -18.76
N GLU A 257 -20.53 20.28 -19.40
CA GLU A 257 -21.67 19.37 -19.48
C GLU A 257 -22.14 18.85 -18.11
N HIS A 258 -21.24 18.83 -17.12
CA HIS A 258 -21.48 18.27 -15.79
C HIS A 258 -21.15 19.24 -14.66
N ARG A 259 -21.32 20.55 -14.90
CA ARG A 259 -20.94 21.61 -13.95
C ARG A 259 -21.60 21.43 -12.59
N GLU A 260 -22.82 20.89 -12.54
CA GLU A 260 -23.57 20.62 -11.31
C GLU A 260 -22.94 19.54 -10.42
N LYS A 261 -22.00 18.75 -10.96
CA LYS A 261 -21.30 17.69 -10.23
C LYS A 261 -19.95 18.15 -9.69
N LEU A 262 -19.44 19.30 -10.12
CA LEU A 262 -18.18 19.85 -9.64
C LEU A 262 -18.26 20.20 -8.15
N SER A 263 -17.14 20.08 -7.45
CA SER A 263 -16.99 20.66 -6.13
C SER A 263 -16.94 22.19 -6.24
N GLU A 264 -17.07 22.89 -5.11
CA GLU A 264 -16.94 24.35 -5.08
C GLU A 264 -15.56 24.83 -5.57
N PRO A 265 -14.42 24.26 -5.12
CA PRO A 265 -13.11 24.60 -5.68
C PRO A 265 -13.00 24.30 -7.17
N ALA A 266 -13.50 23.14 -7.62
CA ALA A 266 -13.45 22.76 -9.03
C ALA A 266 -14.32 23.68 -9.91
N THR A 267 -15.44 24.17 -9.37
CA THR A 267 -16.30 25.13 -10.06
C THR A 267 -15.58 26.46 -10.24
N ALA A 268 -14.94 26.97 -9.18
CA ALA A 268 -14.15 28.20 -9.24
C ALA A 268 -12.97 28.08 -10.23
N LEU A 269 -12.27 26.93 -10.24
CA LEU A 269 -11.19 26.68 -11.18
C LEU A 269 -11.71 26.61 -12.62
N TYR A 270 -12.84 25.94 -12.86
CA TYR A 270 -13.49 25.89 -14.16
C TYR A 270 -13.83 27.29 -14.68
N GLU A 271 -14.45 28.14 -13.86
CA GLU A 271 -14.79 29.52 -14.22
C GLU A 271 -13.56 30.32 -14.59
N ARG A 272 -12.50 30.25 -13.77
CA ARG A 272 -11.23 30.93 -14.07
C ARG A 272 -10.63 30.46 -15.40
N LEU A 273 -10.68 29.16 -15.68
CA LEU A 273 -10.15 28.58 -16.92
C LEU A 273 -11.01 28.89 -18.15
N ALA A 274 -12.34 28.81 -18.05
CA ALA A 274 -13.25 28.95 -19.18
C ALA A 274 -13.57 30.41 -19.50
N ASP A 275 -13.85 31.20 -18.47
CA ASP A 275 -14.36 32.58 -18.59
C ASP A 275 -13.26 33.62 -18.35
N GLY A 276 -12.11 33.20 -17.81
CA GLY A 276 -10.99 34.08 -17.49
C GLY A 276 -11.19 34.86 -16.19
N GLU A 277 -12.30 34.69 -15.47
CA GLU A 277 -12.56 35.31 -14.17
C GLU A 277 -13.39 34.34 -13.32
N THR A 278 -13.29 34.44 -11.99
CA THR A 278 -14.19 33.73 -11.06
C THR A 278 -14.56 34.66 -9.91
N ASP A 279 -15.82 34.59 -9.48
CA ASP A 279 -16.34 35.37 -8.35
C ASP A 279 -15.99 34.75 -6.99
N ALA A 280 -15.39 33.55 -6.98
CA ALA A 280 -14.99 32.87 -5.76
C ALA A 280 -13.87 33.61 -5.02
N ASP A 281 -14.04 33.80 -3.72
CA ASP A 281 -12.97 34.35 -2.88
C ASP A 281 -11.86 33.31 -2.70
N ARG A 282 -10.73 33.54 -3.37
CA ARG A 282 -9.56 32.66 -3.31
C ARG A 282 -9.02 32.46 -1.89
N GLU A 283 -9.13 33.46 -1.01
CA GLU A 283 -8.66 33.33 0.38
C GLU A 283 -9.65 32.51 1.22
N ALA A 284 -10.92 32.45 0.81
CA ALA A 284 -11.91 31.56 1.43
C ALA A 284 -11.74 30.09 1.00
N LEU A 285 -11.10 29.85 -0.15
CA LEU A 285 -10.75 28.49 -0.62
C LEU A 285 -9.44 27.98 -0.01
N ARG A 286 -8.57 28.86 0.50
CA ARG A 286 -7.34 28.43 1.16
C ARG A 286 -7.62 27.78 2.50
N VAL A 287 -6.96 26.66 2.72
CA VAL A 287 -7.04 25.92 3.99
C VAL A 287 -5.63 25.78 4.53
N ASP A 288 -5.41 26.24 5.76
CA ASP A 288 -4.16 25.96 6.47
C ASP A 288 -4.10 24.44 6.75
N LEU A 289 -3.42 23.71 5.85
CA LEU A 289 -3.22 22.28 5.98
C LEU A 289 -2.26 22.01 7.14
N ASP A 290 -2.80 21.58 8.28
CA ASP A 290 -2.00 21.09 9.39
C ASP A 290 -1.29 19.79 8.96
N ARG A 291 0.05 19.83 8.89
CA ARG A 291 0.85 18.66 8.48
C ARG A 291 0.93 17.57 9.54
N GLU A 292 0.45 17.83 10.76
CA GLU A 292 0.39 16.84 11.83
C GLU A 292 -0.87 15.95 11.76
N VAL A 293 -1.91 16.39 11.02
CA VAL A 293 -3.16 15.64 10.82
C VAL A 293 -3.38 15.41 9.32
N PRO A 294 -3.57 14.17 8.85
CA PRO A 294 -3.85 13.92 7.43
C PRO A 294 -5.10 14.70 6.99
N PRO A 295 -4.96 15.67 6.06
CA PRO A 295 -6.07 16.52 5.65
C PRO A 295 -7.12 15.72 4.89
N GLU A 296 -8.37 16.19 4.92
CA GLU A 296 -9.39 15.61 4.05
C GLU A 296 -9.07 15.94 2.58
N LEU A 297 -9.34 15.01 1.66
CA LEU A 297 -9.07 15.19 0.23
C LEU A 297 -9.62 16.52 -0.34
N ARG A 298 -10.76 16.99 0.19
CA ARG A 298 -11.38 18.26 -0.21
C ARG A 298 -10.61 19.48 0.27
N GLU A 299 -9.95 19.40 1.41
CA GLU A 299 -9.12 20.49 1.94
C GLU A 299 -7.88 20.66 1.07
N VAL A 300 -7.22 19.54 0.71
CA VAL A 300 -6.08 19.55 -0.21
C VAL A 300 -6.49 20.05 -1.59
N GLU A 301 -7.64 19.60 -2.11
CA GLU A 301 -8.19 20.09 -3.37
C GLU A 301 -8.42 21.60 -3.34
N SER A 302 -9.06 22.12 -2.29
CA SER A 302 -9.33 23.55 -2.13
C SER A 302 -8.03 24.36 -2.13
N GLU A 303 -7.02 23.91 -1.39
CA GLU A 303 -5.72 24.58 -1.32
C GLU A 303 -4.98 24.57 -2.67
N VAL A 304 -4.92 23.43 -3.35
CA VAL A 304 -4.26 23.32 -4.67
C VAL A 304 -4.99 24.18 -5.70
N PHE A 305 -6.32 24.17 -5.72
CA PHE A 305 -7.09 24.90 -6.73
C PHE A 305 -7.10 26.40 -6.47
N ALA A 306 -7.15 26.83 -5.20
CA ALA A 306 -6.97 28.23 -4.84
C ALA A 306 -5.61 28.78 -5.32
N ARG A 307 -4.56 27.96 -5.29
CA ARG A 307 -3.24 28.31 -5.83
C ARG A 307 -3.27 28.43 -7.36
N PHE A 308 -3.79 27.42 -8.07
CA PHE A 308 -3.94 27.51 -9.52
C PHE A 308 -4.69 28.77 -9.96
N ILE A 309 -5.80 29.10 -9.30
CA ILE A 309 -6.58 30.31 -9.60
C ILE A 309 -5.74 31.58 -9.41
N ALA A 310 -4.83 31.60 -8.44
CA ALA A 310 -3.99 32.76 -8.13
C ALA A 310 -2.84 32.96 -9.13
N ASP A 311 -2.35 31.87 -9.74
CA ASP A 311 -1.19 31.90 -10.64
C ASP A 311 -1.56 31.95 -12.14
N LEU A 312 -2.77 31.50 -12.50
CA LEU A 312 -3.40 31.74 -13.81
C LEU A 312 -3.75 33.22 -13.98
#